data_AF-V9GEU4-F1
#
_entry.id   AF-V9GEU4-F1
#
_cell.length_a   1.000
_cell.length_b   1.000
_cell.length_c   1.000
_cell.angle_alpha   90.00
_cell.angle_beta   90.00
_cell.angle_gamma   90.00
#
_symmetry.space_group_name_H-M   'P 1'
#
loop_
_entity.id
_entity.type
_entity.pdbx_description
1 polymer ?
#
loop_
_entity_poly.entity_id
_entity_poly.type
_entity_poly.pdbx_seq_one_letter_code
_entity_poly.pdbx_strand_id
1 'polypeptide(L)'
;MIPVDYNDEQLMQIQAETLYVLNEQLQIIRINEANAAADTAFFIGSTTQGMQVYVAEWMPESFERELHLHLREGIQISHLYTLLGRYYAVKDIWAGPAYAFSSEQLEHLPPPEPDVILIDKAQDTLLERYFPDLIEQLQLRMPVVGYVSDGAVVSVCCSARTSAKAVEASLATTSDYRGRDLAAKTVRSWLMR
;
A
#
# COMPACT_ATOMS: atom_id res chain seq x y z
N MET A 1 -5.46 9.17 -19.31
CA MET A 1 -4.57 9.79 -18.31
C MET A 1 -3.23 9.98 -19.02
N ILE A 2 -2.70 11.20 -19.12
CA ILE A 2 -1.37 11.40 -19.74
C ILE A 2 -0.36 10.78 -18.78
N PRO A 3 0.52 9.88 -19.24
CA PRO A 3 1.54 9.32 -18.36
C PRO A 3 2.50 10.44 -17.94
N VAL A 4 2.58 10.69 -16.64
CA VAL A 4 3.54 11.63 -16.07
C VAL A 4 4.63 10.78 -15.45
N ASP A 5 5.83 10.84 -16.01
CA ASP A 5 6.99 10.22 -15.39
C ASP A 5 7.42 11.08 -14.20
N TYR A 6 7.17 10.56 -13.00
CA TYR A 6 7.62 11.14 -11.75
C TYR A 6 9.05 10.68 -11.44
N ASN A 7 9.88 11.54 -10.86
CA ASN A 7 11.16 11.13 -10.32
C ASN A 7 11.00 10.39 -8.98
N ASP A 8 12.06 9.75 -8.48
CA ASP A 8 12.02 8.94 -7.26
C ASP A 8 11.54 9.74 -6.03
N GLU A 9 11.92 11.01 -5.90
CA GLU A 9 11.50 11.87 -4.79
C GLU A 9 10.00 12.18 -4.84
N GLN A 10 9.48 12.46 -6.04
CA GLN A 10 8.06 12.68 -6.28
C GLN A 10 7.26 11.41 -6.05
N LEU A 11 7.75 10.24 -6.50
CA LEU A 11 7.12 8.95 -6.26
C LEU A 11 7.07 8.62 -4.76
N MET A 12 8.17 8.85 -4.04
CA MET A 12 8.23 8.66 -2.59
C MET A 12 7.24 9.58 -1.86
N GLN A 13 7.13 10.84 -2.29
CA GLN A 13 6.15 11.77 -1.72
C GLN A 13 4.71 11.32 -2.02
N ILE A 14 4.41 10.94 -3.26
CA ILE A 14 3.09 10.43 -3.67
C ILE A 14 2.74 9.18 -2.85
N GLN A 15 3.70 8.29 -2.62
CA GLN A 15 3.52 7.11 -1.80
C GLN A 15 3.15 7.50 -0.36
N ALA A 16 3.89 8.41 0.28
CA ALA A 16 3.60 8.86 1.63
C ALA A 16 2.21 9.53 1.74
N GLU A 17 1.86 10.41 0.79
CA GLU A 17 0.56 11.09 0.70
C GLU A 17 -0.60 10.12 0.42
N THR A 18 -0.31 8.94 -0.15
CA THR A 18 -1.32 7.90 -0.41
C THR A 18 -1.46 6.97 0.78
N LEU A 19 -0.37 6.68 1.49
CA LEU A 19 -0.34 5.82 2.67
C LEU A 19 -0.98 6.47 3.90
N TYR A 20 -0.79 7.77 4.08
CA TYR A 20 -1.10 8.47 5.33
C TYR A 20 -1.98 9.70 5.12
N VAL A 21 -2.79 9.98 6.14
CA VAL A 21 -3.42 11.29 6.29
C VAL A 21 -2.46 12.17 7.08
N LEU A 22 -2.01 13.26 6.46
CA LEU A 22 -1.04 14.19 7.03
C LEU A 22 -1.73 15.50 7.49
N ASN A 23 -1.23 16.10 8.57
CA ASN A 23 -1.64 17.46 8.96
C ASN A 23 -0.89 18.54 8.15
N GLU A 24 -1.17 19.82 8.41
CA GLU A 24 -0.53 20.96 7.71
C GLU A 24 0.99 21.03 7.94
N GLN A 25 1.49 20.40 9.01
CA GLN A 25 2.90 20.31 9.37
C GLN A 25 3.56 19.03 8.83
N LEU A 26 2.87 18.27 7.97
CA LEU A 26 3.33 16.99 7.42
C LEU A 26 3.56 15.92 8.49
N GLN A 27 2.81 15.94 9.60
CA GLN A 27 2.82 14.88 10.60
C GLN A 27 1.72 13.86 10.31
N ILE A 28 1.97 12.59 10.64
CA ILE A 28 1.02 11.51 10.43
C ILE A 28 -0.10 11.60 11.46
N ILE A 29 -1.34 11.75 11.00
CA ILE A 29 -2.54 11.65 11.83
C ILE A 29 -2.97 10.19 11.95
N ARG A 30 -3.02 9.48 10.81
CA ARG A 30 -3.45 8.08 10.71
C ARG A 30 -3.07 7.50 9.35
N ILE A 31 -3.24 6.18 9.18
CA ILE A 31 -3.20 5.57 7.85
C ILE A 31 -4.42 5.97 7.02
N ASN A 32 -4.24 6.10 5.71
CA ASN A 32 -5.27 6.45 4.74
C ASN A 32 -6.07 5.21 4.30
N GLU A 33 -6.65 4.48 5.25
CA GLU A 33 -7.61 3.41 4.98
C GLU A 33 -8.97 3.76 5.57
N ALA A 34 -10.03 3.28 4.91
CA ALA A 34 -11.37 3.34 5.46
C ALA A 34 -11.44 2.49 6.74
N ASN A 35 -11.99 3.06 7.81
CA ASN A 35 -12.19 2.42 9.12
C ASN A 35 -10.91 1.97 9.86
N ALA A 36 -9.72 2.42 9.44
CA ALA A 36 -8.49 2.03 10.12
C ALA A 36 -8.22 2.85 11.38
N ALA A 37 -8.02 2.14 12.49
CA ALA A 37 -7.40 2.63 13.70
C ALA A 37 -5.93 2.17 13.70
N ALA A 38 -5.06 2.86 12.97
CA ALA A 38 -3.64 2.54 13.00
C ALA A 38 -2.80 3.78 13.30
N ASP A 39 -2.18 3.73 14.47
CA ASP A 39 -1.23 4.70 14.98
C ASP A 39 0.16 4.39 14.39
N THR A 40 0.41 4.82 13.15
CA THR A 40 1.76 4.72 12.57
C THR A 40 2.67 5.71 13.27
N ALA A 41 3.68 5.23 13.98
CA ALA A 41 4.63 6.06 14.73
C ALA A 41 5.47 6.97 13.82
N PHE A 42 6.02 6.41 12.74
CA PHE A 42 6.77 7.14 11.73
C PHE A 42 6.86 6.34 10.43
N PHE A 43 7.15 7.04 9.33
CA PHE A 43 7.48 6.50 8.02
C PHE A 43 8.83 7.05 7.58
N ILE A 44 9.64 6.21 6.94
CA ILE A 44 10.89 6.60 6.30
C ILE A 44 10.87 6.09 4.87
N GLY A 45 10.95 7.01 3.92
CA GLY A 45 11.26 6.72 2.53
C GLY A 45 12.70 7.13 2.23
N SER A 46 13.41 6.36 1.41
CA SER A 46 14.75 6.72 0.95
C SER A 46 14.95 6.35 -0.51
N THR A 47 15.63 7.24 -1.23
CA THR A 47 16.05 7.09 -2.62
C THR A 47 17.56 7.34 -2.70
N THR A 48 18.13 7.21 -3.90
CA THR A 48 19.53 7.59 -4.12
C THR A 48 19.78 9.09 -3.99
N GLN A 49 18.73 9.92 -4.05
CA GLN A 49 18.80 11.37 -4.00
C GLN A 49 18.52 11.95 -2.61
N GLY A 50 17.82 11.22 -1.74
CA GLY A 50 17.47 11.73 -0.43
C GLY A 50 16.61 10.78 0.41
N MET A 51 16.10 11.33 1.50
CA MET A 51 15.28 10.62 2.48
C MET A 51 14.17 11.55 2.94
N GLN A 52 12.97 11.01 3.06
CA GLN A 52 11.82 11.68 3.67
C GLN A 52 11.43 10.93 4.94
N VAL A 53 11.12 11.70 5.98
CA VAL A 53 10.73 11.18 7.29
C VAL A 53 9.45 11.89 7.71
N TYR A 54 8.44 11.12 8.04
CA TYR A 54 7.17 11.62 8.55
C TYR A 54 6.94 10.98 9.91
N VAL A 55 6.69 11.80 10.93
CA VAL A 55 6.48 11.35 12.31
C VAL A 55 5.03 11.61 12.71
N ALA A 56 4.46 10.76 13.56
CA ALA A 56 3.10 10.94 14.06
C ALA A 56 2.93 12.23 14.86
N GLU A 57 1.77 12.88 14.73
CA GLU A 57 1.43 14.10 15.48
C GLU A 57 1.47 13.88 17.00
N TRP A 58 1.11 12.69 17.46
CA TRP A 58 1.10 12.33 18.88
C TRP A 58 2.49 11.97 19.44
N MET A 59 3.51 11.89 18.60
CA MET A 59 4.86 11.48 19.02
C MET A 59 5.62 12.64 19.69
N PRO A 60 6.38 12.39 20.78
CA PRO A 60 7.15 13.45 21.43
C PRO A 60 8.25 14.04 20.54
N GLU A 61 8.46 15.36 20.59
CA GLU A 61 9.57 16.05 19.89
C GLU A 61 10.97 15.50 20.26
N SER A 62 11.13 14.91 21.45
CA SER A 62 12.37 14.24 21.84
C SER A 62 12.66 13.01 20.97
N PHE A 63 11.62 12.24 20.64
CA PHE A 63 11.74 11.09 19.77
C PHE A 63 12.14 11.52 18.35
N GLU A 64 11.49 12.54 17.79
CA GLU A 64 11.81 13.04 16.44
C GLU A 64 13.26 13.52 16.34
N ARG A 65 13.75 14.25 17.36
CA ARG A 65 15.15 14.66 17.42
C ARG A 65 16.10 13.46 17.50
N GLU A 66 15.82 12.48 18.35
CA GLU A 66 16.62 11.25 18.43
C GLU A 66 16.60 10.46 17.11
N LEU A 67 15.44 10.37 16.46
CA LEU A 67 15.27 9.70 15.17
C LEU A 67 16.18 10.34 14.12
N HIS A 68 16.12 11.66 13.96
CA HIS A 68 16.98 12.37 12.99
C HIS A 68 18.47 12.24 13.29
N LEU A 69 18.88 12.12 14.56
CA LEU A 69 20.27 11.85 14.91
C LEU A 69 20.71 10.44 14.46
N HIS A 70 19.90 9.41 14.71
CA HIS A 70 20.20 8.05 14.28
C HIS A 70 20.26 7.93 12.76
N LEU A 71 19.34 8.59 12.05
CA LEU A 71 19.28 8.50 10.59
C LEU A 71 20.48 9.13 9.86
N ARG A 72 21.28 9.98 10.53
CA ARG A 72 22.55 10.47 9.99
C ARG A 72 23.58 9.37 9.81
N GLU A 73 23.46 8.28 10.57
CA GLU A 73 24.31 7.09 10.48
C GLU A 73 23.77 6.05 9.49
N GLY A 74 22.67 6.38 8.80
CA GLY A 74 21.95 5.49 7.89
C GLY A 74 20.76 4.77 8.53
N ILE A 75 19.95 4.12 7.70
CA ILE A 75 18.75 3.39 8.14
C ILE A 75 19.16 2.01 8.67
N GLN A 76 19.14 1.85 9.99
CA GLN A 76 19.36 0.57 10.66
C GLN A 76 18.09 0.15 11.41
N ILE A 77 17.34 -0.80 10.85
CA ILE A 77 16.02 -1.21 11.37
C ILE A 77 16.09 -1.63 12.85
N SER A 78 17.15 -2.34 13.27
CA SER A 78 17.36 -2.74 14.66
C SER A 78 17.50 -1.55 15.62
N HIS A 79 18.17 -0.48 15.19
CA HIS A 79 18.31 0.75 15.98
C HIS A 79 16.99 1.50 16.07
N LEU A 80 16.25 1.58 14.96
CA LEU A 80 14.93 2.21 14.92
C LEU A 80 13.93 1.46 15.81
N TYR A 81 13.93 0.13 15.79
CA TYR A 81 13.14 -0.70 16.70
C TYR A 81 13.47 -0.41 18.16
N THR A 82 14.76 -0.37 18.50
CA THR A 82 15.23 -0.08 19.86
C THR A 82 14.85 1.33 20.31
N LEU A 83 14.97 2.32 19.41
CA LEU A 83 14.61 3.70 19.67
C LEU A 83 13.12 3.84 19.96
N LEU A 84 12.26 3.32 19.07
CA LEU A 84 10.81 3.35 19.27
C LEU A 84 10.41 2.60 20.54
N GLY A 85 11.05 1.45 20.80
CA GLY A 85 10.85 0.64 22.00
C GLY A 85 11.09 1.35 23.35
N ARG A 86 11.81 2.47 23.37
CA ARG A 86 11.97 3.32 24.58
C ARG A 86 10.74 4.14 24.90
N TYR A 87 9.91 4.43 23.89
CA TYR A 87 8.72 5.26 23.99
C TYR A 87 7.45 4.43 23.99
N TYR A 88 7.34 3.48 23.06
CA TYR A 88 6.15 2.65 22.83
C TYR A 88 6.52 1.23 22.42
N ALA A 89 5.66 0.26 22.75
CA ALA A 89 5.83 -1.10 22.27
C ALA A 89 5.65 -1.16 20.74
N VAL A 90 6.65 -1.69 20.04
CA VAL A 90 6.58 -1.90 18.60
C VAL A 90 5.69 -3.11 18.31
N LYS A 91 4.57 -2.90 17.63
CA LYS A 91 3.64 -3.96 17.23
C LYS A 91 4.07 -4.60 15.92
N ASP A 92 4.38 -3.77 14.93
CA ASP A 92 4.62 -4.18 13.56
C ASP A 92 5.71 -3.31 12.90
N ILE A 93 6.41 -3.89 11.92
CA ILE A 93 7.35 -3.19 11.05
C ILE A 93 7.07 -3.61 9.62
N TRP A 94 6.91 -2.62 8.74
CA TRP A 94 6.83 -2.82 7.29
C TRP A 94 8.05 -2.20 6.64
N ALA A 95 8.79 -2.99 5.87
CA ALA A 95 9.99 -2.54 5.17
C ALA A 95 10.17 -3.32 3.88
N GLY A 96 10.66 -2.65 2.84
CA GLY A 96 10.95 -3.27 1.56
C GLY A 96 11.28 -2.23 0.49
N PRO A 97 11.82 -2.68 -0.65
CA PRO A 97 12.00 -1.81 -1.81
C PRO A 97 10.66 -1.38 -2.40
N ALA A 98 10.61 -0.18 -2.97
CA ALA A 98 9.56 0.26 -3.86
C ALA A 98 10.08 0.21 -5.30
N TYR A 99 9.31 -0.38 -6.21
CA TYR A 99 9.63 -0.43 -7.63
C TYR A 99 8.63 0.40 -8.41
N ALA A 100 9.12 1.12 -9.42
CA ALA A 100 8.30 1.87 -10.35
C ALA A 100 8.48 1.31 -11.76
N PHE A 101 7.39 1.31 -12.53
CA PHE A 101 7.39 0.96 -13.95
C PHE A 101 7.16 2.21 -14.77
N SER A 102 7.91 2.36 -15.87
CA SER A 102 7.70 3.45 -16.80
C SER A 102 6.41 3.24 -17.59
N SER A 103 5.88 4.35 -18.10
CA SER A 103 4.70 4.36 -18.96
C SER A 103 4.85 3.43 -20.17
N GLU A 104 6.03 3.41 -20.79
CA GLU A 104 6.37 2.50 -21.90
C GLU A 104 6.31 1.02 -21.48
N GLN A 105 6.77 0.68 -20.27
CA GLN A 105 6.69 -0.69 -19.76
C GLN A 105 5.24 -1.13 -19.55
N LEU A 106 4.35 -0.19 -19.18
CA LEU A 106 2.93 -0.46 -18.99
C LEU A 106 2.18 -0.68 -20.32
N GLU A 107 2.60 -0.04 -21.41
CA GLU A 107 2.00 -0.22 -22.75
C GLU A 107 2.18 -1.65 -23.29
N HIS A 108 3.19 -2.37 -22.82
CA HIS A 108 3.53 -3.73 -23.26
C HIS A 108 2.98 -4.82 -22.32
N LEU A 109 2.06 -4.48 -21.42
CA LEU A 109 1.44 -5.46 -20.54
C LEU A 109 0.59 -6.46 -21.36
N PRO A 110 0.63 -7.77 -21.01
CA PRO A 110 -0.27 -8.76 -21.59
C PRO A 110 -1.74 -8.35 -21.41
N PRO A 111 -2.64 -8.80 -22.30
CA PRO A 111 -4.07 -8.54 -22.15
C PRO A 111 -4.62 -9.14 -20.84
N PRO A 112 -5.75 -8.62 -20.32
CA PRO A 112 -6.42 -9.17 -19.15
C PRO A 112 -6.69 -10.68 -19.29
N GLU A 113 -6.53 -11.39 -18.18
CA GLU A 113 -6.83 -12.81 -18.09
C GLU A 113 -8.35 -13.04 -18.02
N PRO A 114 -8.90 -14.01 -18.77
CA PRO A 114 -10.35 -14.22 -18.86
C PRO A 114 -10.98 -14.60 -17.52
N ASP A 115 -10.23 -15.28 -16.65
CA ASP A 115 -10.68 -15.67 -15.31
C ASP A 115 -10.62 -14.51 -14.29
N VAL A 116 -10.06 -13.37 -14.66
CA VAL A 116 -10.01 -12.18 -13.80
C VAL A 116 -11.14 -11.23 -14.16
N ILE A 117 -12.10 -11.11 -13.24
CA ILE A 117 -13.29 -10.30 -13.44
C ILE A 117 -13.31 -9.08 -12.51
N LEU A 118 -14.06 -8.05 -12.91
CA LEU A 118 -14.45 -6.98 -11.99
C LEU A 118 -15.50 -7.55 -11.03
N ILE A 119 -15.34 -7.28 -9.74
CA ILE A 119 -16.29 -7.67 -8.70
C ILE A 119 -17.08 -6.42 -8.32
N ASP A 120 -18.34 -6.39 -8.71
CA ASP A 120 -19.31 -5.43 -8.19
C ASP A 120 -20.39 -6.16 -7.37
N LYS A 121 -21.47 -5.46 -7.01
CA LYS A 121 -22.54 -6.01 -6.18
C LYS A 121 -23.21 -7.25 -6.79
N ALA A 122 -23.18 -7.42 -8.12
CA ALA A 122 -23.73 -8.58 -8.80
C ALA A 122 -22.84 -9.83 -8.71
N GLN A 123 -21.54 -9.68 -8.41
CA GLN A 123 -20.58 -10.78 -8.28
C GLN A 123 -20.03 -10.95 -6.86
N ASP A 124 -20.54 -10.20 -5.87
CA ASP A 124 -20.01 -10.20 -4.50
C ASP A 124 -20.10 -11.58 -3.81
N THR A 125 -21.09 -12.39 -4.15
CA THR A 125 -21.23 -13.79 -3.69
C THR A 125 -19.99 -14.65 -3.98
N LEU A 126 -19.20 -14.32 -5.02
CA LEU A 126 -17.96 -15.04 -5.33
C LEU A 126 -16.86 -14.81 -4.28
N LEU A 127 -16.98 -13.77 -3.44
CA LEU A 127 -16.04 -13.45 -2.36
C LEU A 127 -16.32 -14.26 -1.09
N GLU A 128 -17.54 -14.77 -0.89
CA GLU A 128 -18.01 -15.34 0.38
C GLU A 128 -17.09 -16.42 0.96
N ARG A 129 -16.50 -17.25 0.09
CA ARG A 129 -15.67 -18.39 0.52
C ARG A 129 -14.34 -17.98 1.14
N TYR A 130 -13.70 -16.94 0.61
CA TYR A 130 -12.29 -16.64 0.90
C TYR A 130 -12.02 -15.19 1.30
N PHE A 131 -12.89 -14.27 0.91
CA PHE A 131 -12.75 -12.84 1.17
C PHE A 131 -14.08 -12.21 1.65
N PRO A 132 -14.80 -12.82 2.62
CA PRO A 132 -16.12 -12.34 3.04
C PRO A 132 -16.09 -10.89 3.56
N ASP A 133 -15.02 -10.50 4.26
CA ASP A 133 -14.85 -9.15 4.81
C ASP A 133 -14.86 -8.05 3.73
N LEU A 134 -14.48 -8.39 2.49
CA LEU A 134 -14.45 -7.45 1.38
C LEU A 134 -15.85 -7.12 0.86
N ILE A 135 -16.85 -7.96 1.12
CA ILE A 135 -18.24 -7.73 0.67
C ILE A 135 -18.80 -6.47 1.32
N GLU A 136 -18.58 -6.29 2.62
CA GLU A 136 -19.04 -5.11 3.36
C GLU A 136 -18.27 -3.83 2.96
N GLN A 137 -17.05 -4.00 2.47
CA GLN A 137 -16.15 -2.91 2.08
C GLN A 137 -16.15 -2.64 0.57
N LEU A 138 -16.96 -3.36 -0.22
CA LEU A 138 -16.81 -3.43 -1.66
C LEU A 138 -16.80 -2.05 -2.32
N GLN A 139 -17.76 -1.20 -1.95
CA GLN A 139 -17.87 0.16 -2.49
C GLN A 139 -16.65 1.05 -2.15
N LEU A 140 -16.09 0.88 -0.95
CA LEU A 140 -14.95 1.67 -0.47
C LEU A 140 -13.62 1.22 -1.08
N ARG A 141 -13.57 -0.02 -1.59
CA ARG A 141 -12.36 -0.66 -2.13
C ARG A 141 -12.33 -0.71 -3.66
N MET A 142 -13.28 -0.05 -4.35
CA MET A 142 -13.34 -0.07 -5.81
C MET A 142 -12.12 0.62 -6.48
N PRO A 143 -11.67 0.15 -7.66
CA PRO A 143 -12.12 -1.08 -8.32
C PRO A 143 -11.63 -2.33 -7.58
N VAL A 144 -12.48 -3.35 -7.53
CA VAL A 144 -12.15 -4.69 -7.01
C VAL A 144 -12.12 -5.66 -8.17
N VAL A 145 -11.00 -6.36 -8.38
CA VAL A 145 -10.89 -7.42 -9.38
C VAL A 145 -10.48 -8.73 -8.72
N GLY A 146 -11.02 -9.84 -9.21
CA GLY A 146 -10.80 -11.16 -8.63
C GLY A 146 -10.51 -12.22 -9.69
N TYR A 147 -9.51 -13.07 -9.45
CA TYR A 147 -9.30 -14.31 -10.20
C TYR A 147 -10.27 -15.37 -9.70
N VAL A 148 -11.14 -15.87 -10.58
CA VAL A 148 -12.14 -16.88 -10.26
C VAL A 148 -11.60 -18.28 -10.57
N SER A 149 -11.70 -19.17 -9.60
CA SER A 149 -11.39 -20.59 -9.76
C SER A 149 -12.40 -21.41 -8.95
N ASP A 150 -12.97 -22.45 -9.56
CA ASP A 150 -13.95 -23.34 -8.93
C ASP A 150 -15.14 -22.59 -8.27
N GLY A 151 -15.63 -21.57 -8.97
CA GLY A 151 -16.79 -20.77 -8.56
C GLY A 151 -16.53 -19.81 -7.40
N ALA A 152 -15.28 -19.52 -7.06
CA ALA A 152 -14.93 -18.56 -6.01
C ALA A 152 -13.74 -17.67 -6.44
N VAL A 153 -13.66 -16.46 -5.90
CA VAL A 153 -12.46 -15.62 -6.04
C VAL A 153 -11.36 -16.19 -5.14
N VAL A 154 -10.21 -16.52 -5.72
CA VAL A 154 -9.05 -17.10 -5.01
C VAL A 154 -7.85 -16.15 -4.94
N SER A 155 -7.88 -15.09 -5.74
CA SER A 155 -6.92 -13.97 -5.69
C SER A 155 -7.68 -12.68 -5.96
N VAL A 156 -7.48 -11.65 -5.14
CA VAL A 156 -8.19 -10.38 -5.23
C VAL A 156 -7.22 -9.20 -5.17
N CYS A 157 -7.46 -8.19 -6.01
CA CYS A 157 -6.78 -6.91 -5.97
C CYS A 157 -7.84 -5.81 -5.88
N CYS A 158 -7.68 -4.90 -4.92
CA CYS A 158 -8.61 -3.79 -4.73
C CYS A 158 -7.89 -2.52 -4.31
N SER A 159 -8.58 -1.38 -4.33
CA SER A 159 -8.05 -0.12 -3.82
C SER A 159 -7.99 -0.16 -2.30
N ALA A 160 -6.79 -0.19 -1.74
CA ALA A 160 -6.57 -0.11 -0.31
C ALA A 160 -6.75 1.32 0.19
N ARG A 161 -6.07 2.25 -0.50
CA ARG A 161 -5.88 3.66 -0.12
C ARG A 161 -5.93 4.50 -1.39
N THR A 162 -6.53 5.68 -1.31
CA THR A 162 -6.68 6.57 -2.46
C THR A 162 -6.31 7.99 -2.06
N SER A 163 -5.49 8.64 -2.90
CA SER A 163 -5.17 10.06 -2.81
C SER A 163 -5.56 10.78 -4.11
N ALA A 164 -5.26 12.07 -4.19
CA ALA A 164 -5.48 12.85 -5.41
C ALA A 164 -4.59 12.39 -6.59
N LYS A 165 -3.46 11.73 -6.31
CA LYS A 165 -2.45 11.39 -7.33
C LYS A 165 -2.25 9.90 -7.55
N ALA A 166 -2.61 9.06 -6.58
CA ALA A 166 -2.40 7.62 -6.69
C ALA A 166 -3.46 6.81 -5.93
N VAL A 167 -3.55 5.55 -6.32
CA VAL A 167 -4.31 4.52 -5.61
C VAL A 167 -3.33 3.42 -5.24
N GLU A 168 -3.37 2.99 -4.00
CA GLU A 168 -2.57 1.87 -3.53
C GLU A 168 -3.40 0.59 -3.56
N ALA A 169 -2.82 -0.48 -4.11
CA ALA A 169 -3.46 -1.77 -4.20
C ALA A 169 -3.37 -2.56 -2.89
N SER A 170 -4.46 -3.21 -2.48
CA SER A 170 -4.46 -4.34 -1.55
C SER A 170 -4.56 -5.61 -2.38
N LEU A 171 -3.68 -6.58 -2.12
CA LEU A 171 -3.56 -7.82 -2.88
C LEU A 171 -3.55 -9.01 -1.93
N ALA A 172 -4.42 -9.97 -2.17
CA ALA A 172 -4.46 -11.21 -1.40
C ALA A 172 -4.70 -12.41 -2.31
N THR A 173 -3.93 -13.47 -2.08
CA THR A 173 -4.15 -14.79 -2.70
C THR A 173 -4.25 -15.82 -1.59
N THR A 174 -5.29 -16.67 -1.67
CA THR A 174 -5.52 -17.77 -0.72
C THR A 174 -4.33 -18.74 -0.73
N SER A 175 -4.00 -19.30 0.43
CA SER A 175 -2.76 -20.09 0.63
C SER A 175 -2.57 -21.17 -0.43
N ASP A 176 -3.62 -21.91 -0.75
CA ASP A 176 -3.58 -23.09 -1.61
C ASP A 176 -3.38 -22.73 -3.09
N TYR A 177 -3.58 -21.45 -3.43
CA TYR A 177 -3.50 -20.90 -4.78
C TYR A 177 -2.27 -20.01 -4.99
N ARG A 178 -1.42 -19.83 -3.96
CA ARG A 178 -0.14 -19.11 -4.08
C ARG A 178 0.86 -19.86 -4.96
N GLY A 179 1.85 -19.14 -5.48
CA GLY A 179 2.89 -19.71 -6.36
C GLY A 179 2.43 -20.02 -7.79
N ARG A 180 1.24 -19.52 -8.20
CA ARG A 180 0.63 -19.79 -9.51
C ARG A 180 0.43 -18.52 -10.36
N ASP A 181 1.17 -17.45 -10.08
CA ASP A 181 1.08 -16.14 -10.75
C ASP A 181 -0.27 -15.39 -10.63
N LEU A 182 -1.24 -15.93 -9.87
CA LEU A 182 -2.58 -15.34 -9.79
C LEU A 182 -2.56 -13.89 -9.29
N ALA A 183 -1.70 -13.59 -8.30
CA ALA A 183 -1.53 -12.25 -7.78
C ALA A 183 -1.15 -11.24 -8.89
N ALA A 184 -0.17 -11.57 -9.73
CA ALA A 184 0.26 -10.72 -10.83
C ALA A 184 -0.82 -10.59 -11.91
N LYS A 185 -1.53 -11.68 -12.23
CA LYS A 185 -2.71 -11.65 -13.11
C LYS A 185 -3.77 -10.69 -12.60
N THR A 186 -4.10 -10.76 -11.31
CA THR A 186 -5.10 -9.90 -10.69
C THR A 186 -4.67 -8.43 -10.67
N VAL A 187 -3.42 -8.12 -10.31
CA VAL A 187 -2.88 -6.73 -10.33
C VAL A 187 -2.87 -6.15 -11.74
N ARG A 188 -2.46 -6.92 -12.75
CA ARG A 188 -2.47 -6.46 -14.15
C ARG A 188 -3.87 -6.02 -14.59
N SER A 189 -4.88 -6.84 -14.31
CA SER A 189 -6.26 -6.49 -14.63
C SER A 189 -6.78 -5.31 -13.81
N TRP A 190 -6.29 -5.11 -12.58
CA TRP A 190 -6.65 -3.96 -11.73
C TRP A 190 -6.08 -2.65 -12.27
N LEU A 191 -4.81 -2.65 -12.70
CA LEU A 191 -4.13 -1.48 -13.28
C LEU A 191 -4.82 -0.92 -14.54
N MET A 192 -5.62 -1.74 -15.21
CA MET A 192 -6.36 -1.36 -16.43
C MET A 192 -7.78 -0.82 -16.14
N ARG A 193 -8.16 -0.62 -14.87
CA ARG A 193 -9.51 -0.18 -14.46
C ARG A 193 -9.58 1.26 -13.99
#